data_AF-A0A8T3Y4N0-F1
#
_entry.id   AF-A0A8T3Y4N0-F1
#
_cell.length_a   1.000
_cell.length_b   1.000
_cell.length_c   1.000
_cell.angle_alpha   90.00
_cell.angle_beta   90.00
_cell.angle_gamma   90.00
#
_symmetry.space_group_name_H-M   'P 1'
#
loop_
_entity.id
_entity.type
_entity.pdbx_description
1 polymer ?
#
loop_
_entity_poly.entity_id
_entity_poly.type
_entity_poly.pdbx_seq_one_letter_code
_entity_poly.pdbx_strand_id
1 'polypeptide(L)' 'MASKRLILSLQPEFYRILEHQARSQFMNVQELIVHALRATYLKPKKTGRPGKKWSMEDYIVKR' A
#
# COMPACT_ATOMS: atom_id res chain seq x y z
N MET A 1 -16.85 -8.35 -4.67
CA MET A 1 -15.55 -7.70 -4.90
C MET A 1 -14.52 -8.77 -5.25
N ALA A 2 -14.06 -8.84 -6.49
CA ALA A 2 -13.00 -9.78 -6.86
C ALA A 2 -11.65 -9.28 -6.32
N SER A 3 -11.06 -9.97 -5.35
CA SER A 3 -9.69 -9.69 -4.90
C SER A 3 -8.71 -10.05 -6.02
N LYS A 4 -8.09 -9.05 -6.65
CA LYS A 4 -6.97 -9.27 -7.58
C LYS A 4 -5.79 -9.84 -6.79
N ARG A 5 -5.30 -11.01 -7.18
CA ARG A 5 -4.08 -11.62 -6.62
C ARG A 5 -2.85 -10.97 -7.26
N LEU A 6 -1.93 -10.48 -6.44
CA LEU A 6 -0.63 -9.96 -6.86
C LEU A 6 0.45 -10.87 -6.28
N ILE A 7 1.33 -11.38 -7.13
CA ILE A 7 2.50 -12.15 -6.71
C ILE A 7 3.71 -11.23 -6.81
N LEU A 8 4.45 -11.09 -5.71
CA LEU A 8 5.66 -10.28 -5.64
C LEU A 8 6.87 -11.20 -5.48
N SER A 9 7.81 -11.10 -6.41
CA SER A 9 9.11 -11.74 -6.26
C SER A 9 10.04 -10.80 -5.49
N LEU A 10 10.25 -11.08 -4.22
CA LEU A 10 11.15 -10.33 -3.35
C LEU A 10 12.44 -11.11 -3.13
N GLN A 11 13.56 -10.40 -3.01
CA GLN A 11 14.80 -11.05 -2.57
C GLN A 11 14.61 -11.57 -1.13
N PRO A 12 15.23 -12.70 -0.75
CA PRO A 12 15.04 -13.31 0.56
C PRO A 12 15.35 -12.37 1.74
N GLU A 13 16.35 -11.49 1.58
CA GLU A 13 16.74 -10.52 2.60
C GLU A 13 15.62 -9.52 2.89
N PHE A 14 14.96 -9.02 1.85
CA PHE A 14 13.82 -8.10 2.00
C PHE A 14 12.62 -8.78 2.64
N TYR A 15 12.34 -10.04 2.28
CA TYR A 15 11.25 -10.78 2.90
C TYR A 15 11.47 -10.98 4.41
N ARG A 16 12.70 -11.26 4.85
CA ARG A 16 13.04 -11.35 6.29
C ARG A 16 12.80 -10.04 7.04
N ILE A 17 13.14 -8.92 6.43
CA ILE A 17 12.88 -7.59 7.02
C ILE A 17 11.37 -7.37 7.20
N LEU A 18 10.57 -7.72 6.18
CA LEU A 18 9.11 -7.60 6.25
C LEU A 18 8.52 -8.53 7.31
N GLU A 19 9.00 -9.78 7.42
CA GLU A 19 8.55 -10.69 8.48
C GLU A 19 8.84 -10.14 9.87
N HIS A 20 10.04 -9.59 10.08
CA HIS A 20 10.41 -9.01 11.36
C HIS A 20 9.50 -7.83 11.73
N GLN A 21 9.27 -6.91 10.78
CA GLN A 21 8.38 -5.77 10.99
C GLN A 21 6.92 -6.20 11.22
N ALA A 22 6.45 -7.20 10.49
CA ALA A 22 5.09 -7.73 10.64
C ALA A 22 4.87 -8.30 12.04
N ARG A 23 5.84 -9.09 12.55
CA ARG A 23 5.82 -9.62 13.92
C ARG A 23 5.78 -8.51 14.97
N SER A 24 6.59 -7.46 14.82
CA SER A 24 6.61 -6.33 15.77
C SER A 24 5.27 -5.58 15.84
N GLN A 25 4.48 -5.63 14.76
CA GLN A 25 3.17 -4.98 14.70
C GLN A 25 2.00 -5.96 14.86
N PHE A 26 2.27 -7.21 15.29
CA PHE A 26 1.28 -8.28 15.46
C PHE A 26 0.39 -8.49 14.23
N MET A 27 0.97 -8.34 13.04
CA MET A 27 0.29 -8.53 11.75
C MET A 27 1.05 -9.53 10.88
N ASN A 28 0.39 -10.07 9.85
CA ASN A 28 1.08 -10.88 8.86
C ASN A 28 1.74 -10.00 7.78
N VAL A 29 2.67 -10.58 7.02
CA VAL A 29 3.42 -9.85 5.97
C VAL A 29 2.49 -9.25 4.91
N GLN A 30 1.41 -9.94 4.56
CA GLN A 30 0.44 -9.46 3.59
C GLN A 30 -0.30 -8.21 4.10
N GLU A 31 -0.73 -8.21 5.37
CA GLU A 31 -1.37 -7.08 6.03
C GLU A 31 -0.43 -5.88 6.11
N LEU A 32 0.84 -6.12 6.47
CA LEU A 32 1.87 -5.08 6.49
C LEU A 32 2.05 -4.44 5.11
N ILE A 33 2.15 -5.26 4.05
CA ILE A 33 2.29 -4.79 2.67
C ILE A 33 1.05 -3.98 2.26
N VAL A 34 -0.16 -4.49 2.51
CA VAL A 34 -1.40 -3.78 2.17
C VAL A 34 -1.51 -2.48 2.95
N HIS A 35 -1.15 -2.47 4.23
CA HIS A 35 -1.13 -1.27 5.07
C HIS A 35 -0.12 -0.24 4.55
N ALA A 36 1.10 -0.67 4.19
CA ALA A 36 2.12 0.19 3.61
C ALA A 36 1.72 0.77 2.24
N LEU A 37 1.12 -0.06 1.37
CA LEU A 37 0.59 0.39 0.09
C LEU A 37 -0.53 1.41 0.31
N ARG A 38 -1.50 1.11 1.18
CA ARG A 38 -2.55 2.07 1.55
C ARG A 38 -1.95 3.37 2.09
N ALA A 39 -0.99 3.31 3.00
CA ALA A 39 -0.33 4.51 3.52
C ALA A 39 0.44 5.28 2.44
N THR A 40 0.95 4.62 1.41
CA THR A 40 1.69 5.26 0.31
C THR A 40 0.75 5.91 -0.71
N TYR A 41 -0.33 5.23 -1.07
CA TYR A 41 -1.27 5.68 -2.11
C TYR A 41 -2.45 6.50 -1.56
N LEU A 42 -2.82 6.31 -0.30
CA LEU A 42 -3.87 7.09 0.39
C LEU A 42 -3.30 8.26 1.20
N LYS A 43 -1.98 8.40 1.32
CA LYS A 43 -1.43 9.68 1.77
C LYS A 43 -1.87 10.72 0.74
N PRO A 44 -2.65 11.74 1.13
CA PRO A 44 -2.89 12.86 0.23
C PRO A 44 -1.51 13.40 -0.11
N LYS A 45 -1.12 13.33 -1.40
CA LYS A 45 -0.02 14.17 -1.85
C LYS A 45 -0.37 15.56 -1.36
N LYS A 46 0.52 16.20 -0.61
CA LYS A 46 0.48 17.65 -0.43
C LYS A 46 0.77 18.28 -1.80
N THR A 47 -0.11 18.08 -2.78
CA THR A 47 -0.15 18.87 -3.99
C THR A 47 -0.74 20.19 -3.58
N GLY A 48 0.13 21.19 -3.48
CA GLY A 48 -0.26 22.56 -3.25
C GLY A 48 -1.36 22.98 -4.23
N ARG A 49 -2.56 23.18 -3.69
CA ARG A 49 -3.45 24.34 -3.84
C ARG A 49 -4.78 23.95 -3.16
N PRO A 50 -5.23 24.73 -2.16
CA PRO A 50 -6.41 24.42 -1.36
C PRO A 50 -7.66 24.53 -2.26
N GLY A 51 -8.40 23.43 -2.46
CA GLY A 51 -9.69 23.51 -3.14
C GLY A 51 -10.15 22.28 -3.93
N LYS A 52 -9.29 21.29 -4.22
CA LYS A 52 -9.71 20.11 -4.99
C LYS A 52 -9.75 18.87 -4.07
N LYS A 53 -10.95 18.49 -3.61
CA LYS A 53 -11.19 17.18 -3.00
C LYS A 53 -11.10 16.14 -4.13
N TRP A 54 -10.05 15.35 -4.17
CA TRP A 54 -9.92 14.26 -5.14
C TRP A 54 -10.72 13.07 -4.61
N SER A 55 -11.75 12.67 -5.34
CA SER A 55 -12.57 11.49 -5.05
C SER A 55 -11.81 10.22 -5.44
N MET A 56 -12.04 9.11 -4.73
CA MET A 56 -11.40 7.80 -4.98
C MET A 56 -11.62 7.27 -6.42
N GLU A 57 -12.65 7.76 -7.11
CA GLU A 57 -12.95 7.49 -8.52
C GLU A 57 -11.93 8.08 -9.51
N ASP A 58 -11.25 9.19 -9.15
CA ASP A 58 -10.24 9.82 -10.02
C ASP A 58 -8.97 8.96 -10.18
N TYR A 59 -8.68 8.08 -9.20
CA TYR A 59 -7.51 7.20 -9.24
C TYR A 59 -7.70 5.93 -10.10
N ILE A 60 -8.92 5.62 -10.54
CA ILE A 60 -9.24 4.37 -11.27
C ILE A 60 -9.00 4.50 -12.80
N VAL A 61 -8.67 5.69 -13.32
CA VAL A 61 -8.39 5.87 -14.75
C VAL A 61 -6.93 6.25 -14.98
N LYS A 62 -6.09 5.22 -15.20
CA LYS A 62 -4.93 5.24 -16.12
C LYS A 62 -4.31 3.84 -16.21
N ARG A 63 -5.04 2.91 -16.82
CA ARG A 63 -4.48 1.87 -17.69
C ARG A 63 -5.51 1.54 -18.76
#